data_AF-A0A815G3F7-F1
#
_entry.id   AF-A0A815G3F7-F1
#
_cell.length_a   1.000
_cell.length_b   1.000
_cell.length_c   1.000
_cell.angle_alpha   90.00
_cell.angle_beta   90.00
_cell.angle_gamma   90.00
#
_symmetry.space_group_name_H-M   'P 1'
#
loop_
_entity.id
_entity.type
_entity.pdbx_description
1 polymer ?
#
loop_
_entity_poly.entity_id
_entity_poly.type
_entity_poly.pdbx_seq_one_letter_code
_entity_poly.pdbx_strand_id
1 'polypeptide(L)'
;MSQTSSFPFFGNTNQFQSNNKSNKFNLKTILDFSTLQPRVQNHLKNVYTCLLGATLCATLGICLSMNGWLNYPRLAVFASIITSVWLFTLDFNARTQMQCFGLMSATALFTGIYLSPLINVAINVDPQIVMTAFLMTTIIFVCFTLSALLTKKRTYLYLGGLLATGSSIMLLLSLMNLFGRSQLIFNINLYFGLAIACGYVLYDTQLIIERANNGDMHYVKHALLLFTDLVDIFVRILIILIKNSTNKEKKNKNR
;
A
#
# COMPACT_ATOMS: atom_id res chain seq x y z
N MET A 1 13.03 -45.84 67.27
CA MET A 1 12.51 -44.76 68.13
C MET A 1 12.30 -43.54 67.24
N SER A 2 11.11 -43.32 66.67
CA SER A 2 9.85 -42.83 67.27
C SER A 2 9.84 -41.32 67.58
N GLN A 3 8.85 -40.63 66.98
CA GLN A 3 8.23 -39.32 67.29
C GLN A 3 8.90 -38.09 66.62
N THR A 4 8.29 -37.40 65.64
CA THR A 4 7.14 -36.44 65.69
C THR A 4 7.36 -35.38 66.77
N SER A 5 7.49 -34.09 66.51
CA SER A 5 6.51 -33.10 66.00
C SER A 5 7.26 -31.77 65.82
N SER A 6 6.94 -30.85 64.91
CA SER A 6 5.81 -29.92 65.05
C SER A 6 5.80 -28.95 63.86
N PHE A 7 4.64 -28.79 63.22
CA PHE A 7 4.35 -27.67 62.32
C PHE A 7 4.17 -26.36 63.11
N PRO A 8 4.60 -25.22 62.57
CA PRO A 8 3.91 -23.97 62.76
C PRO A 8 3.14 -23.56 61.50
N PHE A 9 1.88 -23.30 61.76
CA PHE A 9 0.81 -22.81 60.94
C PHE A 9 0.95 -21.28 60.74
N PHE A 10 0.69 -20.81 59.52
CA PHE A 10 0.39 -19.43 59.12
C PHE A 10 1.47 -18.34 59.23
N GLY A 11 1.82 -17.75 58.07
CA GLY A 11 2.47 -16.44 58.02
C GLY A 11 3.12 -16.07 56.69
N ASN A 12 2.37 -16.01 55.58
CA ASN A 12 2.51 -14.96 54.55
C ASN A 12 1.54 -15.18 53.37
N THR A 13 0.27 -14.88 53.55
CA THR A 13 -0.57 -14.42 52.44
C THR A 13 -0.19 -12.97 52.19
N ASN A 14 0.62 -12.70 51.14
CA ASN A 14 0.68 -11.44 50.36
C ASN A 14 2.01 -11.35 49.57
N GLN A 15 2.22 -12.22 48.58
CA GLN A 15 3.23 -11.98 47.53
C GLN A 15 2.73 -12.30 46.12
N PHE A 16 1.41 -12.33 45.89
CA PHE A 16 0.88 -12.10 44.54
C PHE A 16 0.89 -10.60 44.27
N GLN A 17 2.10 -10.04 44.20
CA GLN A 17 2.32 -8.79 43.50
C GLN A 17 2.00 -9.11 42.04
N SER A 18 0.74 -8.87 41.66
CA SER A 18 0.31 -8.80 40.28
C SER A 18 1.23 -7.80 39.61
N ASN A 19 2.30 -8.29 39.01
CA ASN A 19 3.20 -7.55 38.18
C ASN A 19 2.45 -7.36 36.86
N ASN A 20 1.39 -6.55 36.94
CA ASN A 20 0.69 -6.01 35.80
C ASN A 20 1.65 -4.98 35.21
N LYS A 21 2.74 -5.48 34.61
CA LYS A 21 3.43 -4.79 33.53
C LYS A 21 2.36 -4.60 32.48
N SER A 22 1.63 -3.48 32.60
CA SER A 22 0.95 -2.92 31.46
C SER A 22 2.03 -2.87 30.40
N ASN A 23 1.94 -3.75 29.40
CA ASN A 23 2.61 -3.58 28.13
C ASN A 23 2.02 -2.29 27.55
N LYS A 24 2.46 -1.14 28.08
CA LYS A 24 2.39 0.13 27.37
C LYS A 24 3.27 -0.14 26.18
N PHE A 25 2.66 -0.63 25.11
CA PHE A 25 3.26 -0.72 23.79
C PHE A 25 3.95 0.62 23.59
N ASN A 26 5.27 0.62 23.72
CA ASN A 26 6.03 1.85 23.67
C ASN A 26 6.12 2.17 22.18
N LEU A 27 5.07 2.82 21.66
CA LEU A 27 4.96 3.20 20.25
C LEU A 27 6.20 3.97 19.80
N LYS A 28 6.84 4.71 20.72
CA LYS A 28 8.12 5.37 20.48
C LYS A 28 9.26 4.40 20.16
N THR A 29 9.27 3.20 20.72
CA THR A 29 10.28 2.15 20.43
C THR A 29 10.00 1.45 19.10
N ILE A 30 8.72 1.29 18.72
CA ILE A 30 8.34 0.71 17.41
C ILE A 30 8.56 1.72 16.27
N LEU A 31 8.36 3.01 16.56
CA LEU A 31 8.59 4.14 15.67
C LEU A 31 9.99 4.75 15.89
N ASP A 32 10.90 4.04 16.56
CA ASP A 32 12.26 4.54 16.77
C ASP A 32 13.08 4.36 15.50
N PHE A 33 12.93 5.31 14.60
CA PHE A 33 13.69 5.38 13.35
C PHE A 33 15.13 5.90 13.56
N SER A 34 15.66 5.92 14.79
CA SER A 34 17.01 6.42 15.10
C SER A 34 18.14 5.69 14.36
N THR A 35 17.89 4.52 13.79
CA THR A 35 18.79 3.82 12.85
C THR A 35 18.91 4.52 11.49
N LEU A 36 17.94 5.38 11.14
CA LEU A 36 17.94 6.22 9.94
C LEU A 36 18.54 7.60 10.24
N GLN A 37 19.36 8.09 9.30
CA GLN A 37 19.93 9.44 9.40
C GLN A 37 18.79 10.48 9.41
N PRO A 38 18.86 11.55 10.23
CA PRO A 38 17.79 12.55 10.34
C PRO A 38 17.41 13.19 9.00
N ARG A 39 18.36 13.27 8.06
CA ARG A 39 18.14 13.70 6.67
C ARG A 39 17.14 12.80 5.92
N VAL A 40 17.27 11.48 6.05
CA VAL A 40 16.42 10.48 5.39
C VAL A 40 15.02 10.48 6.02
N GLN A 41 14.91 10.65 7.33
CA GLN A 41 13.61 10.75 8.00
C GLN A 41 12.80 11.95 7.50
N ASN A 42 13.43 13.13 7.39
CA ASN A 42 12.75 14.32 6.88
C ASN A 42 12.34 14.15 5.40
N HIS A 43 13.17 13.47 4.62
CA HIS A 43 12.85 13.13 3.24
C HIS A 43 11.64 12.20 3.13
N LEU A 44 11.63 11.10 3.89
CA LEU A 44 10.49 10.17 3.95
C LEU A 44 9.22 10.89 4.38
N LYS A 45 9.29 11.79 5.38
CA LYS A 45 8.15 12.61 5.78
C LYS A 45 7.56 13.37 4.58
N ASN A 46 8.41 14.05 3.80
CA ASN A 46 7.97 14.76 2.60
C ASN A 46 7.36 13.82 1.55
N VAL A 47 7.97 12.64 1.34
CA VAL A 47 7.44 11.59 0.45
C VAL A 47 6.02 11.19 0.86
N TYR A 48 5.81 10.82 2.13
CA TYR A 48 4.49 10.40 2.63
C TYR A 48 3.48 11.55 2.64
N THR A 49 3.88 12.79 2.90
CA THR A 49 2.96 13.93 2.75
C THR A 49 2.52 14.15 1.31
N CYS A 50 3.44 13.96 0.35
CA CYS A 50 3.13 14.05 -1.07
C CYS A 50 2.24 12.89 -1.53
N LEU A 51 2.47 11.68 -1.01
CA LEU A 51 1.61 10.51 -1.20
C LEU A 51 0.18 10.80 -0.75
N LEU A 52 -0.01 11.33 0.48
CA LEU A 52 -1.33 11.72 0.98
C LEU A 52 -2.00 12.76 0.08
N GLY A 53 -1.26 13.80 -0.33
CA GLY A 53 -1.76 14.80 -1.28
C GLY A 53 -2.21 14.18 -2.61
N ALA A 54 -1.44 13.23 -3.15
CA ALA A 54 -1.79 12.49 -4.36
C ALA A 54 -3.05 11.64 -4.18
N THR A 55 -3.23 10.96 -3.05
CA THR A 55 -4.47 10.20 -2.80
C THR A 55 -5.71 11.10 -2.72
N LEU A 56 -5.58 12.32 -2.19
CA LEU A 56 -6.65 13.31 -2.20
C LEU A 56 -6.95 13.77 -3.64
N CYS A 57 -5.91 14.07 -4.43
CA CYS A 57 -6.07 14.38 -5.86
C CYS A 57 -6.74 13.24 -6.64
N ALA A 58 -6.37 11.98 -6.39
CA ALA A 58 -7.02 10.83 -7.02
C ALA A 58 -8.51 10.74 -6.62
N THR A 59 -8.82 11.01 -5.36
CA THR A 59 -10.21 11.06 -4.88
C THR A 59 -11.02 12.15 -5.58
N LEU A 60 -10.43 13.34 -5.77
CA LEU A 60 -11.03 14.41 -6.57
C LEU A 60 -11.26 13.97 -8.03
N GLY A 61 -10.31 13.23 -8.63
CA GLY A 61 -10.45 12.69 -9.98
C GLY A 61 -11.64 11.74 -10.12
N ILE A 62 -11.87 10.89 -9.12
CA ILE A 62 -13.04 9.99 -9.07
C ILE A 62 -14.33 10.82 -9.00
N CYS A 63 -14.40 11.81 -8.10
CA CYS A 63 -15.55 12.69 -7.93
C CYS A 63 -15.89 13.47 -9.22
N LEU A 64 -14.88 14.04 -9.89
CA LEU A 64 -15.05 14.75 -11.16
C LEU A 64 -15.59 13.84 -12.27
N SER A 65 -15.10 12.60 -12.32
CA SER A 65 -15.59 11.61 -13.29
C SER A 65 -17.04 11.21 -13.00
N MET A 66 -17.41 11.00 -11.73
CA MET A 66 -18.78 10.64 -11.33
C MET A 66 -19.79 11.74 -11.62
N ASN A 67 -19.38 13.01 -11.50
CA ASN A 67 -20.23 14.16 -11.82
C ASN A 67 -20.40 14.38 -13.34
N GLY A 68 -19.79 13.53 -14.18
CA GLY A 68 -19.95 13.56 -15.63
C GLY A 68 -19.09 14.61 -16.35
N TRP A 69 -18.20 15.31 -15.65
CA TRP A 69 -17.35 16.35 -16.25
C TRP A 69 -16.24 15.76 -17.13
N LEU A 70 -15.75 14.55 -16.78
CA LEU A 70 -14.68 13.84 -17.49
C LEU A 70 -15.04 12.36 -17.65
N ASN A 71 -15.79 12.05 -18.70
CA ASN A 71 -16.31 10.70 -19.00
C ASN A 71 -15.42 9.88 -19.95
N TYR A 72 -14.13 10.18 -20.04
CA TYR A 72 -13.18 9.46 -20.89
C TYR A 72 -12.15 8.65 -20.06
N PRO A 73 -12.57 7.65 -19.27
CA PRO A 73 -11.66 6.90 -18.39
C PRO A 73 -10.59 6.14 -19.16
N ARG A 74 -10.86 5.72 -20.41
CA ARG A 74 -9.89 5.04 -21.27
C ARG A 74 -8.75 5.98 -21.70
N LEU A 75 -9.05 7.24 -21.99
CA LEU A 75 -8.04 8.24 -22.34
C LEU A 75 -7.23 8.65 -21.12
N ALA A 76 -7.85 8.69 -19.95
CA ALA A 76 -7.16 8.99 -18.69
C ALA A 76 -6.04 7.98 -18.36
N VAL A 77 -6.16 6.72 -18.78
CA VAL A 77 -5.06 5.74 -18.66
C VAL A 77 -3.81 6.23 -19.39
N PHE A 78 -3.93 6.58 -20.67
CA PHE A 78 -2.79 7.08 -21.45
C PHE A 78 -2.23 8.38 -20.86
N ALA A 79 -3.09 9.29 -20.43
CA ALA A 79 -2.68 10.53 -19.79
C ALA A 79 -1.90 10.29 -18.48
N SER A 80 -2.32 9.32 -17.66
CA SER A 80 -1.61 8.96 -16.43
C SER A 80 -0.22 8.38 -16.71
N ILE A 81 -0.08 7.57 -17.76
CA ILE A 81 1.21 7.00 -18.17
C ILE A 81 2.14 8.10 -18.69
N ILE A 82 1.64 8.96 -19.58
CA ILE A 82 2.44 10.05 -20.16
C ILE A 82 2.95 10.99 -19.07
N THR A 83 2.08 11.41 -18.15
CA THR A 83 2.46 12.31 -17.05
C THR A 83 3.45 11.66 -16.08
N SER A 84 3.27 10.36 -15.78
CA SER A 84 4.21 9.59 -14.95
C SER A 84 5.60 9.50 -15.59
N VAL A 85 5.66 9.08 -16.86
CA VAL A 85 6.93 8.96 -17.59
C VAL A 85 7.61 10.31 -17.71
N TRP A 86 6.86 11.37 -18.01
CA TRP A 86 7.41 12.72 -18.06
C TRP A 86 8.00 13.14 -16.71
N LEU A 87 7.33 12.86 -15.60
CA LEU A 87 7.85 13.11 -14.25
C LEU A 87 9.17 12.39 -13.99
N PHE A 88 9.35 11.16 -14.47
CA PHE A 88 10.61 10.43 -14.32
C PHE A 88 11.76 11.04 -15.11
N THR A 89 11.50 11.63 -16.28
CA THR A 89 12.52 12.29 -17.12
C THR A 89 13.02 13.63 -16.58
N LEU A 90 12.32 14.23 -15.62
CA LEU A 90 12.65 15.56 -15.09
C LEU A 90 13.74 15.50 -14.02
N ASP A 91 14.82 16.28 -14.18
CA ASP A 91 15.78 16.50 -13.11
C ASP A 91 15.21 17.45 -12.05
N PHE A 92 15.50 17.15 -10.78
CA PHE A 92 14.99 17.95 -9.66
C PHE A 92 15.88 19.16 -9.47
N ASN A 93 15.47 20.23 -10.12
CA ASN A 93 16.01 21.55 -9.91
C ASN A 93 14.96 22.41 -9.19
N ALA A 94 15.39 23.44 -8.45
CA ALA A 94 14.50 24.31 -7.68
C ALA A 94 13.41 24.96 -8.56
N ARG A 95 13.73 25.25 -9.82
CA ARG A 95 12.80 25.81 -10.81
C ARG A 95 11.75 24.81 -11.30
N THR A 96 12.08 23.52 -11.31
CA THR A 96 11.21 22.43 -11.80
C THR A 96 10.32 21.83 -10.71
N GLN A 97 10.47 22.23 -9.44
CA GLN A 97 9.69 21.66 -8.33
C GLN A 97 8.18 21.84 -8.51
N MET A 98 7.73 23.03 -8.91
CA MET A 98 6.30 23.28 -9.18
C MET A 98 5.77 22.41 -10.33
N GLN A 99 6.59 22.16 -11.35
CA GLN A 99 6.23 21.28 -12.47
C GLN A 99 6.13 19.83 -12.00
N CYS A 100 7.06 19.35 -11.16
CA CYS A 100 6.98 18.01 -10.57
C CYS A 100 5.71 17.82 -9.73
N PHE A 101 5.35 18.79 -8.90
CA PHE A 101 4.10 18.73 -8.13
C PHE A 101 2.85 18.75 -9.02
N GLY A 102 2.86 19.60 -10.05
CA GLY A 102 1.78 19.66 -11.04
C GLY A 102 1.63 18.35 -11.83
N LEU A 103 2.74 17.71 -12.18
CA LEU A 103 2.73 16.42 -12.86
C LEU A 103 2.28 15.28 -11.95
N MET A 104 2.75 15.25 -10.70
CA MET A 104 2.31 14.26 -9.71
C MET A 104 0.80 14.37 -9.45
N SER A 105 0.28 15.57 -9.27
CA SER A 105 -1.16 15.79 -9.05
C SER A 105 -1.97 15.47 -10.30
N ALA A 106 -1.47 15.79 -11.49
CA ALA A 106 -2.10 15.42 -12.76
C ALA A 106 -2.15 13.89 -12.93
N THR A 107 -1.04 13.19 -12.68
CA THR A 107 -1.00 11.72 -12.68
C THR A 107 -2.02 11.16 -11.71
N ALA A 108 -2.05 11.66 -10.46
CA ALA A 108 -2.99 11.21 -9.45
C ALA A 108 -4.46 11.47 -9.85
N LEU A 109 -4.77 12.66 -10.39
CA LEU A 109 -6.11 12.98 -10.90
C LEU A 109 -6.53 12.03 -12.04
N PHE A 110 -5.67 11.83 -13.03
CA PHE A 110 -5.96 10.90 -14.13
C PHE A 110 -6.09 9.47 -13.64
N THR A 111 -5.34 9.08 -12.60
CA THR A 111 -5.52 7.76 -11.98
C THR A 111 -6.89 7.60 -11.34
N GLY A 112 -7.36 8.61 -10.61
CA GLY A 112 -8.72 8.64 -10.09
C GLY A 112 -9.78 8.50 -11.19
N ILE A 113 -9.62 9.24 -12.29
CA ILE A 113 -10.58 9.22 -13.42
C ILE A 113 -10.62 7.83 -14.07
N TYR A 114 -9.49 7.16 -14.29
CA TYR A 114 -9.53 5.81 -14.88
C TYR A 114 -10.01 4.73 -13.90
N LEU A 115 -9.83 4.92 -12.58
CA LEU A 115 -10.39 4.02 -11.55
C LEU A 115 -11.92 4.18 -11.39
N SER A 116 -12.48 5.33 -11.75
CA SER A 116 -13.90 5.66 -11.56
C SER A 116 -14.89 4.58 -12.02
N PRO A 117 -14.76 3.97 -13.21
CA PRO A 117 -15.69 2.91 -13.64
C PRO A 117 -15.65 1.67 -12.73
N LEU A 118 -14.47 1.30 -12.22
CA LEU A 118 -14.31 0.16 -11.31
C LEU A 118 -14.97 0.46 -9.96
N ILE A 119 -14.83 1.69 -9.46
CA ILE A 119 -15.46 2.13 -8.21
C ILE A 119 -16.98 2.21 -8.39
N ASN A 120 -17.47 2.64 -9.55
CA ASN A 120 -18.90 2.65 -9.84
C ASN A 120 -19.50 1.23 -9.81
N VAL A 121 -18.78 0.23 -10.36
CA VAL A 121 -19.17 -1.18 -10.22
C VAL A 121 -19.19 -1.61 -8.75
N ALA A 122 -18.22 -1.18 -7.94
CA ALA A 122 -18.20 -1.48 -6.52
C ALA A 122 -19.42 -0.91 -5.78
N ILE A 123 -19.76 0.36 -6.04
CA ILE A 123 -20.90 1.06 -5.43
C ILE A 123 -22.23 0.40 -5.82
N ASN A 124 -22.37 -0.05 -7.07
CA ASN A 124 -23.56 -0.75 -7.55
C ASN A 124 -23.76 -2.11 -6.89
N VAL A 125 -22.68 -2.77 -6.45
CA VAL A 125 -22.76 -4.03 -5.71
C VAL A 125 -23.04 -3.75 -4.24
N ASP A 126 -22.16 -3.00 -3.58
CA ASP A 126 -22.33 -2.55 -2.21
C ASP A 126 -21.38 -1.36 -1.94
N PRO A 127 -21.92 -0.17 -1.61
CA PRO A 127 -21.10 1.01 -1.29
C PRO A 127 -20.07 0.79 -0.17
N GLN A 128 -20.32 -0.13 0.76
CA GLN A 128 -19.40 -0.43 1.86
C GLN A 128 -18.10 -1.09 1.39
N ILE A 129 -18.10 -1.71 0.21
CA ILE A 129 -16.91 -2.37 -0.38
C ILE A 129 -15.79 -1.36 -0.63
N VAL A 130 -16.11 -0.14 -1.05
CA VAL A 130 -15.09 0.88 -1.36
C VAL A 130 -14.34 1.29 -0.10
N MET A 131 -15.07 1.56 0.99
CA MET A 131 -14.48 1.96 2.27
C MET A 131 -13.65 0.82 2.87
N THR A 132 -14.17 -0.41 2.85
CA THR A 132 -13.45 -1.58 3.37
C THR A 132 -12.20 -1.89 2.56
N ALA A 133 -12.23 -1.73 1.23
CA ALA A 133 -11.06 -1.89 0.37
C ALA A 133 -9.96 -0.87 0.71
N PHE A 134 -10.34 0.39 0.91
CA PHE A 134 -9.41 1.45 1.29
C PHE A 134 -8.77 1.17 2.66
N LEU A 135 -9.56 0.81 3.67
CA LEU A 135 -9.05 0.47 5.00
C LEU A 135 -8.12 -0.75 5.00
N MET A 136 -8.44 -1.81 4.23
CA MET A 136 -7.52 -2.95 4.12
C MET A 136 -6.22 -2.57 3.41
N THR A 137 -6.30 -1.72 2.38
CA THR A 137 -5.13 -1.23 1.66
C THR A 137 -4.22 -0.42 2.57
N THR A 138 -4.77 0.49 3.39
CA THR A 138 -3.95 1.30 4.30
C THR A 138 -3.28 0.45 5.37
N ILE A 139 -3.97 -0.55 5.93
CA ILE A 139 -3.38 -1.48 6.91
C ILE A 139 -2.22 -2.27 6.28
N ILE A 140 -2.44 -2.84 5.09
CA ILE A 140 -1.42 -3.60 4.36
C ILE A 140 -0.22 -2.69 4.05
N PHE A 141 -0.47 -1.54 3.44
CA PHE A 141 0.56 -0.60 3.05
C PHE A 141 1.40 -0.15 4.26
N VAL A 142 0.76 0.27 5.36
CA VAL A 142 1.47 0.67 6.59
C VAL A 142 2.28 -0.47 7.19
N CYS A 143 1.73 -1.70 7.22
CA CYS A 143 2.43 -2.87 7.76
C CYS A 143 3.70 -3.21 6.95
N PHE A 144 3.58 -3.24 5.62
CA PHE A 144 4.72 -3.52 4.73
C PHE A 144 5.73 -2.38 4.74
N THR A 145 5.28 -1.12 4.68
CA THR A 145 6.15 0.04 4.82
C THR A 145 6.92 0.01 6.14
N LEU A 146 6.28 -0.29 7.28
CA LEU A 146 6.96 -0.38 8.57
C LEU A 146 7.97 -1.52 8.60
N SER A 147 7.62 -2.67 8.02
CA SER A 147 8.53 -3.82 7.89
C SER A 147 9.77 -3.48 7.06
N ALA A 148 9.60 -2.71 6.00
CA ALA A 148 10.70 -2.15 5.22
C ALA A 148 11.53 -1.17 6.07
N LEU A 149 10.92 -0.26 6.83
CA LEU A 149 11.67 0.71 7.64
C LEU A 149 12.52 0.07 8.75
N LEU A 150 12.07 -1.05 9.31
CA LEU A 150 12.75 -1.76 10.40
C LEU A 150 13.86 -2.72 9.94
N THR A 151 13.90 -3.07 8.65
CA THR A 151 14.84 -4.05 8.13
C THR A 151 16.23 -3.45 7.86
N LYS A 152 17.27 -4.27 8.05
CA LYS A 152 18.66 -3.92 7.73
C LYS A 152 18.79 -3.46 6.27
N LYS A 153 19.59 -2.41 6.06
CA LYS A 153 19.80 -1.78 4.76
C LYS A 153 20.18 -2.83 3.71
N ARG A 154 19.50 -2.79 2.56
CA ARG A 154 19.76 -3.56 1.32
C ARG A 154 19.18 -4.97 1.16
N THR A 155 18.59 -5.58 2.18
CA THR A 155 18.06 -6.96 2.04
C THR A 155 16.99 -7.06 0.95
N TYR A 156 16.09 -6.08 0.85
CA TYR A 156 14.99 -6.10 -0.11
C TYR A 156 15.38 -5.69 -1.53
N LEU A 157 16.53 -5.07 -1.74
CA LEU A 157 16.97 -4.70 -3.10
C LEU A 157 17.29 -5.93 -3.95
N TYR A 158 17.80 -6.99 -3.32
CA TYR A 158 17.99 -8.29 -3.97
C TYR A 158 16.66 -8.92 -4.42
N LEU A 159 15.54 -8.50 -3.83
CA LEU A 159 14.19 -8.94 -4.20
C LEU A 159 13.69 -8.25 -5.48
N GLY A 160 14.31 -7.15 -5.92
CA GLY A 160 13.91 -6.40 -7.11
C GLY A 160 13.90 -7.24 -8.39
N GLY A 161 14.89 -8.13 -8.55
CA GLY A 161 14.95 -9.05 -9.69
C GLY A 161 13.78 -10.04 -9.69
N LEU A 162 13.45 -10.61 -8.53
CA LEU A 162 12.33 -11.53 -8.38
C LEU A 162 10.97 -10.84 -8.62
N LEU A 163 10.79 -9.62 -8.10
CA LEU A 163 9.58 -8.82 -8.32
C LEU A 163 9.41 -8.45 -9.80
N ALA A 164 10.49 -8.03 -10.47
CA ALA A 164 10.47 -7.71 -11.91
C ALA A 164 10.13 -8.93 -12.77
N THR A 165 10.68 -10.11 -12.45
CA THR A 165 10.29 -11.37 -13.13
C THR A 165 8.84 -11.72 -12.86
N GLY A 166 8.37 -11.60 -11.61
CA GLY A 166 6.98 -11.82 -11.24
C GLY A 166 6.02 -10.92 -12.02
N SER A 167 6.32 -9.63 -12.10
CA SER A 167 5.54 -8.64 -12.86
C SER A 167 5.54 -8.94 -14.37
N SER A 168 6.66 -9.39 -14.93
CA SER A 168 6.73 -9.83 -16.33
C SER A 168 5.82 -11.03 -16.61
N ILE A 169 5.81 -12.03 -15.71
CA ILE A 169 4.91 -13.19 -15.80
C ILE A 169 3.45 -12.74 -15.71
N MET A 170 3.14 -11.80 -14.82
CA MET A 170 1.80 -11.24 -14.69
C MET A 170 1.32 -10.54 -15.97
N LEU A 171 2.20 -9.77 -16.60
CA LEU A 171 1.92 -9.12 -17.88
C LEU A 171 1.59 -10.17 -18.94
N LEU A 172 2.39 -11.23 -19.03
CA LEU A 172 2.14 -12.35 -19.94
C LEU A 172 0.79 -13.03 -19.64
N LEU A 173 0.47 -13.31 -18.38
CA LEU A 173 -0.82 -13.88 -17.97
C LEU A 173 -1.99 -12.95 -18.31
N SER A 174 -1.81 -11.64 -18.19
CA SER A 174 -2.82 -10.64 -18.56
C SER A 174 -3.07 -10.66 -20.08
N LEU A 175 -2.00 -10.74 -20.89
CA LEU A 175 -2.11 -10.89 -22.35
C LEU A 175 -2.81 -12.19 -22.73
N MET A 176 -2.43 -13.32 -22.10
CA MET A 176 -3.10 -14.60 -22.31
C MET A 176 -4.59 -14.54 -21.94
N ASN A 177 -4.94 -13.82 -20.87
CA ASN A 177 -6.32 -13.67 -20.46
C ASN A 177 -7.17 -12.82 -21.43
N LEU A 178 -6.55 -11.91 -22.20
CA LEU A 178 -7.25 -11.16 -23.26
C LEU A 178 -7.75 -12.09 -24.37
N PHE A 179 -6.97 -13.11 -24.74
CA PHE A 179 -7.33 -14.07 -25.79
C PHE A 179 -8.14 -15.27 -25.25
N GLY A 180 -7.76 -15.82 -24.09
CA GLY A 180 -8.31 -17.05 -23.54
C GLY A 180 -9.45 -16.90 -22.53
N ARG A 181 -9.68 -15.68 -22.00
CA ARG A 181 -10.81 -15.30 -21.11
C ARG A 181 -11.12 -16.30 -19.98
N SER A 182 -10.08 -16.92 -19.40
CA SER A 182 -10.23 -17.98 -18.40
C SER A 182 -10.35 -17.42 -16.99
N GLN A 183 -11.41 -17.81 -16.27
CA GLN A 183 -11.67 -17.39 -14.89
C GLN A 183 -10.57 -17.85 -13.91
N LEU A 184 -9.88 -18.96 -14.21
CA LEU A 184 -8.78 -19.45 -13.39
C LEU A 184 -7.55 -18.54 -13.50
N ILE A 185 -7.17 -18.17 -14.73
CA ILE A 185 -6.05 -17.27 -15.00
C ILE A 185 -6.30 -15.90 -14.35
N PHE A 186 -7.52 -15.39 -14.45
CA PHE A 186 -7.91 -14.15 -13.79
C PHE A 186 -7.74 -14.21 -12.26
N ASN A 187 -8.15 -15.31 -11.62
CA ASN A 187 -8.02 -15.46 -10.17
C ASN A 187 -6.56 -15.55 -9.73
N ILE A 188 -5.75 -16.33 -10.45
CA ILE A 188 -4.32 -16.45 -10.18
C ILE A 188 -3.67 -15.07 -10.33
N ASN A 189 -3.92 -14.35 -11.42
CA ASN A 189 -3.38 -13.02 -11.64
C ASN A 189 -3.77 -12.05 -10.51
N LEU A 190 -5.02 -12.11 -10.04
CA LEU A 190 -5.50 -11.23 -9.01
C LEU A 190 -4.86 -11.48 -7.63
N TYR A 191 -4.76 -12.74 -7.17
CA TYR A 191 -4.14 -13.06 -5.87
C TYR A 191 -2.61 -12.99 -5.91
N PHE A 192 -1.99 -13.54 -6.97
CA PHE A 192 -0.55 -13.49 -7.14
C PHE A 192 -0.07 -12.04 -7.32
N GLY A 193 -0.83 -11.23 -8.05
CA GLY A 193 -0.53 -9.82 -8.18
C GLY A 193 -0.69 -9.00 -6.93
N LEU A 194 -1.60 -9.40 -6.03
CA LEU A 194 -1.69 -8.75 -4.72
C LEU A 194 -0.41 -9.03 -3.92
N ALA A 195 0.10 -10.26 -3.96
CA ALA A 195 1.36 -10.61 -3.31
C ALA A 195 2.55 -9.83 -3.90
N ILE A 196 2.61 -9.69 -5.23
CA ILE A 196 3.63 -8.89 -5.91
C ILE A 196 3.53 -7.40 -5.53
N ALA A 197 2.32 -6.83 -5.51
CA ALA A 197 2.11 -5.43 -5.14
C ALA A 197 2.56 -5.15 -3.68
N CYS A 198 2.26 -6.06 -2.75
CA CYS A 198 2.80 -5.98 -1.38
C CYS A 198 4.35 -6.06 -1.36
N GLY A 199 4.93 -6.89 -2.23
CA GLY A 199 6.37 -6.98 -2.42
C GLY A 199 6.99 -5.69 -2.97
N TYR A 200 6.32 -5.01 -3.90
CA TYR A 200 6.75 -3.72 -4.41
C TYR A 200 6.76 -2.63 -3.32
N VAL A 201 5.74 -2.58 -2.45
CA VAL A 201 5.76 -1.63 -1.30
C VAL A 201 7.04 -1.80 -0.46
N LEU A 202 7.45 -3.04 -0.18
CA LEU A 202 8.70 -3.33 0.54
C LEU A 202 9.93 -2.84 -0.23
N TYR A 203 9.99 -3.21 -1.50
CA TYR A 203 11.11 -2.89 -2.38
C TYR A 203 11.25 -1.39 -2.60
N ASP A 204 10.17 -0.69 -2.95
CA ASP A 204 10.16 0.74 -3.23
C ASP A 204 10.44 1.55 -1.97
N THR A 205 9.88 1.18 -0.82
CA THR A 205 10.23 1.83 0.46
C THR A 205 11.74 1.73 0.74
N GLN A 206 12.34 0.57 0.52
CA GLN A 206 13.79 0.35 0.71
C GLN A 206 14.65 1.05 -0.33
N LEU A 207 14.20 1.06 -1.58
CA LEU A 207 14.85 1.77 -2.68
C LEU A 207 14.88 3.28 -2.42
N ILE A 208 13.79 3.85 -1.89
CA ILE A 208 13.72 5.27 -1.50
C ILE A 208 14.72 5.57 -0.40
N ILE A 209 14.80 4.72 0.64
CA ILE A 209 15.76 4.89 1.74
C ILE A 209 17.20 4.81 1.21
N GLU A 210 17.51 3.88 0.31
CA GLU A 210 18.84 3.77 -0.25
C GLU A 210 19.19 4.96 -1.16
N ARG A 211 18.29 5.37 -2.04
CA ARG A 211 18.47 6.56 -2.89
C ARG A 211 18.68 7.82 -2.06
N ALA A 212 17.91 8.01 -1.00
CA ALA A 212 18.09 9.12 -0.07
C ALA A 212 19.44 9.07 0.67
N ASN A 213 19.92 7.88 1.05
CA ASN A 213 21.27 7.72 1.63
C ASN A 213 22.38 8.05 0.61
N ASN A 214 22.15 7.75 -0.68
CA ASN A 214 23.07 8.05 -1.78
C ASN A 214 22.97 9.51 -2.27
N GLY A 215 22.09 10.32 -1.68
CA GLY A 215 21.95 11.75 -1.96
C GLY A 215 20.85 12.12 -2.97
N ASP A 216 20.11 11.16 -3.52
CA ASP A 216 18.91 11.41 -4.33
C ASP A 216 17.74 11.75 -3.41
N MET A 217 17.36 13.03 -3.40
CA MET A 217 16.34 13.58 -2.50
C MET A 217 15.06 13.98 -3.24
N HIS A 218 14.77 13.37 -4.39
CA HIS A 218 13.64 13.68 -5.26
C HIS A 218 12.31 13.13 -4.69
N TYR A 219 11.80 13.72 -3.61
CA TYR A 219 10.68 13.15 -2.85
C TYR A 219 9.39 13.01 -3.67
N VAL A 220 9.17 13.83 -4.71
CA VAL A 220 7.99 13.71 -5.58
C VAL A 220 8.05 12.44 -6.44
N LYS A 221 9.23 12.10 -6.99
CA LYS A 221 9.43 10.87 -7.75
C LYS A 221 9.23 9.64 -6.86
N HIS A 222 9.78 9.69 -5.65
CA HIS A 222 9.62 8.64 -4.66
C HIS A 222 8.17 8.50 -4.19
N ALA A 223 7.43 9.61 -4.07
CA ALA A 223 6.01 9.57 -3.76
C ALA A 223 5.20 8.93 -4.89
N LEU A 224 5.55 9.17 -6.16
CA LEU A 224 4.90 8.55 -7.31
C LEU A 224 5.05 7.02 -7.33
N LEU A 225 6.23 6.52 -6.97
CA LEU A 225 6.49 5.07 -6.83
C LEU A 225 5.53 4.45 -5.80
N LEU A 226 5.55 4.97 -4.57
CA LEU A 226 4.66 4.50 -3.49
C LEU A 226 3.17 4.70 -3.80
N PHE A 227 2.82 5.74 -4.55
CA PHE A 227 1.44 6.00 -4.97
C PHE A 227 0.96 4.91 -5.94
N THR A 228 1.81 4.51 -6.87
CA THR A 228 1.50 3.43 -7.82
C THR A 228 1.29 2.10 -7.08
N ASP A 229 2.16 1.78 -6.12
CA ASP A 229 2.01 0.58 -5.28
C ASP A 229 0.71 0.59 -4.46
N LEU A 230 0.37 1.74 -3.87
CA LEU A 230 -0.87 1.91 -3.10
C LEU A 230 -2.10 1.67 -3.99
N VAL A 231 -2.12 2.25 -5.19
CA VAL A 231 -3.22 2.10 -6.16
C VAL A 231 -3.33 0.64 -6.62
N ASP A 232 -2.20 -0.04 -6.87
CA ASP A 232 -2.18 -1.44 -7.28
C ASP A 232 -2.78 -2.37 -6.21
N ILE A 233 -2.43 -2.17 -4.94
CA ILE A 233 -3.03 -2.92 -3.83
C ILE A 233 -4.53 -2.61 -3.73
N PHE A 234 -4.91 -1.33 -3.78
CA PHE A 234 -6.31 -0.91 -3.69
C PHE A 234 -7.18 -1.56 -4.76
N VAL A 235 -6.77 -1.47 -6.03
CA VAL A 235 -7.52 -2.02 -7.16
C VAL A 235 -7.73 -3.53 -7.00
N ARG A 236 -6.68 -4.27 -6.60
CA ARG A 236 -6.76 -5.72 -6.43
C ARG A 236 -7.68 -6.12 -5.28
N ILE A 237 -7.58 -5.44 -4.13
CA ILE A 237 -8.47 -5.65 -2.99
C ILE A 237 -9.92 -5.32 -3.35
N LEU A 238 -10.14 -4.22 -4.07
CA LEU A 238 -11.46 -3.81 -4.50
C LEU A 238 -12.11 -4.89 -5.39
N ILE A 239 -11.37 -5.41 -6.37
CA ILE A 239 -11.87 -6.49 -7.25
C ILE A 239 -12.14 -7.78 -6.44
N ILE A 240 -11.28 -8.13 -5.47
CA ILE A 240 -11.51 -9.28 -4.58
C ILE A 240 -12.85 -9.14 -3.84
N LEU A 241 -13.11 -7.97 -3.25
CA LEU A 241 -14.31 -7.72 -2.47
C LEU A 241 -15.58 -7.72 -3.34
N ILE A 242 -15.54 -7.07 -4.52
CA ILE A 242 -16.63 -7.11 -5.50
C ILE A 242 -16.96 -8.56 -5.86
N LYS A 243 -15.95 -9.36 -6.17
CA LYS A 243 -16.12 -10.78 -6.53
C LYS A 243 -16.68 -11.60 -5.37
N ASN A 244 -16.24 -11.34 -4.14
CA ASN A 244 -16.75 -12.04 -2.96
C ASN A 244 -18.22 -11.69 -2.69
N SER A 245 -18.59 -10.42 -2.76
CA SER A 245 -19.98 -9.97 -2.55
C SER A 245 -20.93 -10.55 -3.60
N THR A 246 -20.59 -10.43 -4.89
CA THR A 246 -21.38 -10.98 -5.99
C THR A 246 -21.57 -12.50 -5.90
N ASN A 247 -20.58 -13.24 -5.37
CA ASN A 247 -20.71 -14.67 -5.13
C ASN A 247 -21.63 -15.02 -3.95
N LYS A 248 -21.65 -14.19 -2.90
CA LYS A 248 -22.57 -14.36 -1.76
C LYS A 248 -24.02 -14.16 -2.17
N GLU A 249 -24.30 -13.12 -2.96
CA GLU A 249 -25.66 -12.87 -3.48
C GLU A 249 -26.19 -14.03 -4.32
N LYS A 250 -25.35 -14.60 -5.21
CA LYS A 250 -25.72 -15.77 -6.02
C LYS A 250 -26.06 -16.99 -5.16
N LYS A 251 -25.30 -17.23 -4.09
CA LYS A 251 -25.57 -18.33 -3.15
C LYS A 251 -26.88 -18.12 -2.39
N ASN A 252 -27.21 -16.89 -2.04
CA ASN A 252 -28.46 -16.56 -1.34
C ASN A 252 -29.69 -16.67 -2.25
N LYS A 253 -29.56 -16.37 -3.56
CA LYS A 253 -30.64 -16.58 -4.54
C LYS A 253 -30.91 -18.05 -4.88
N ASN A 254 -29.92 -18.92 -4.65
CA ASN A 254 -30.00 -20.35 -4.93
C ASN A 254 -30.39 -21.19 -3.71
N ARG A 255 -30.67 -20.54 -2.56
CA ARG A 255 -31.18 -21.15 -1.33
C ARG A 255 -32.64 -20.77 -1.16
#